data_AF-A0A353M0Y2-F1
#
_entry.id   AF-A0A353M0Y2-F1
#
_cell.length_a   1.000
_cell.length_b   1.000
_cell.length_c   1.000
_cell.angle_alpha   90.00
_cell.angle_beta   90.00
_cell.angle_gamma   90.00
#
_symmetry.space_group_name_H-M   'P 1'
#
loop_
_entity.id
_entity.type
_entity.pdbx_description
1 polymer ?
#
loop_
_entity_poly.entity_id
_entity_poly.type
_entity_poly.pdbx_seq_one_letter_code
_entity_poly.pdbx_strand_id
1 'polypeptide(L)'
;FTKNQLRTLLKLREQLGGLGNYNHLMWHAANSAAFLTLPSSHLDLVRVGTLLYGQSPVPLDSKWDLAETWQFKTRIIQIRTLPKGHSVGYGRLFRTEKPTRIGVIPVGYGHGLELEPQSTPWRQIKQALSKGLKGQRLVVHPHGPLPILGRVGMGLTTLDLTKTEGVQVGDEVRVAMRRVT
;
A
#
# COMPACT_ATOMS: atom_id res chain seq x y z
N PHE A 1 9.17 24.58 -7.46
CA PHE A 1 7.95 24.20 -8.21
C PHE A 1 6.66 24.54 -7.45
N THR A 2 6.30 23.86 -6.36
CA THR A 2 5.03 24.06 -5.62
C THR A 2 4.77 25.50 -5.16
N LYS A 3 5.79 26.19 -4.64
CA LYS A 3 5.70 27.63 -4.29
C LYS A 3 5.32 28.51 -5.48
N ASN A 4 5.74 28.15 -6.69
CA ASN A 4 5.39 28.88 -7.90
C ASN A 4 3.92 28.63 -8.29
N GLN A 5 3.43 27.39 -8.15
CA GLN A 5 2.00 27.08 -8.36
C GLN A 5 1.11 27.91 -7.42
N LEU A 6 1.48 27.98 -6.14
CA LEU A 6 0.76 28.83 -5.16
C LEU A 6 0.83 30.31 -5.56
N ARG A 7 2.00 30.82 -5.96
CA ARG A 7 2.16 32.21 -6.41
C ARG A 7 1.26 32.52 -7.60
N THR A 8 1.16 31.62 -8.58
CA THR A 8 0.27 31.79 -9.73
C THR A 8 -1.20 31.86 -9.30
N LEU A 9 -1.63 30.99 -8.38
CA LEU A 9 -2.99 31.03 -7.84
C LEU A 9 -3.29 32.34 -7.10
N LEU A 10 -2.34 32.84 -6.30
CA LEU A 10 -2.50 34.10 -5.56
C LEU A 10 -2.57 35.31 -6.48
N LYS A 11 -1.77 35.34 -7.56
CA LYS A 11 -1.88 36.38 -8.59
C LYS A 11 -3.26 36.38 -9.25
N LEU A 12 -3.81 35.20 -9.53
CA LEU A 12 -5.17 35.09 -10.07
C LEU A 12 -6.21 35.60 -9.06
N ARG A 13 -6.07 35.28 -7.77
CA ARG A 13 -6.97 35.79 -6.71
C ARG A 13 -6.98 37.32 -6.67
N GLU A 14 -5.81 37.94 -6.73
CA GLU A 14 -5.66 39.40 -6.76
C GLU A 14 -6.31 40.03 -7.99
N GLN A 15 -6.06 39.46 -9.17
CA GLN A 15 -6.67 39.92 -10.43
C GLN A 15 -8.20 39.83 -10.40
N LEU A 16 -8.77 38.75 -9.84
CA LEU A 16 -10.21 38.60 -9.71
C LEU A 16 -10.81 39.54 -8.66
N GLY A 17 -10.08 39.84 -7.57
CA GLY A 17 -10.50 40.81 -6.56
C GLY A 17 -10.65 42.23 -7.14
N GLY A 18 -9.75 42.62 -8.07
CA GLY A 18 -9.83 43.90 -8.77
C GLY A 18 -11.02 44.07 -9.71
N LEU A 19 -11.71 42.97 -10.06
CA LEU A 19 -12.88 42.97 -10.95
C LEU A 19 -14.22 43.08 -10.19
N GLY A 20 -14.21 43.20 -8.85
CA GLY A 20 -15.36 43.61 -8.03
C GLY A 20 -16.43 42.55 -7.73
N ASN A 21 -16.54 41.48 -8.51
CA ASN A 21 -17.66 40.50 -8.38
C ASN A 21 -17.31 39.14 -7.74
N TYR A 22 -16.08 38.92 -7.30
CA TYR A 22 -15.60 37.58 -6.89
C TYR A 22 -15.22 37.44 -5.41
N ASN A 23 -15.52 38.43 -4.57
CA ASN A 23 -15.12 38.45 -3.16
C ASN A 23 -15.81 37.38 -2.30
N HIS A 24 -16.88 36.75 -2.81
CA HIS A 24 -17.59 35.66 -2.14
C HIS A 24 -16.97 34.28 -2.37
N LEU A 25 -15.98 34.16 -3.28
CA LEU A 25 -15.36 32.88 -3.60
C LEU A 25 -14.43 32.43 -2.48
N MET A 26 -14.52 31.15 -2.13
CA MET A 26 -13.59 30.49 -1.22
C MET A 26 -12.40 29.90 -1.97
N TRP A 27 -11.20 30.14 -1.45
CA TRP A 27 -9.96 29.68 -2.04
C TRP A 27 -9.33 28.58 -1.22
N HIS A 28 -8.89 27.51 -1.88
CA HIS A 28 -8.18 26.41 -1.24
C HIS A 28 -7.14 25.79 -2.16
N ALA A 29 -5.92 25.62 -1.65
CA ALA A 29 -4.81 25.05 -2.43
C ALA A 29 -4.16 23.84 -1.75
N ALA A 30 -4.25 23.76 -0.42
CA ALA A 30 -3.57 22.72 0.34
C ALA A 30 -4.32 21.38 0.27
N ASN A 31 -3.64 20.33 -0.21
CA ASN A 31 -4.01 18.94 0.05
C ASN A 31 -3.27 18.42 1.31
N SER A 32 -3.37 17.13 1.65
CA SER A 32 -2.62 16.52 2.76
C SER A 32 -1.12 16.89 2.80
N ALA A 33 -0.41 16.84 1.66
CA ALA A 33 1.02 17.12 1.61
C ALA A 33 1.32 18.61 1.84
N ALA A 34 0.58 19.49 1.16
CA ALA A 34 0.75 20.93 1.29
C ALA A 34 0.27 21.44 2.66
N PHE A 35 -0.72 20.78 3.28
CA PHE A 35 -1.15 21.04 4.64
C PHE A 35 0.02 20.90 5.62
N LEU A 36 0.77 19.80 5.50
CA LEU A 36 1.92 19.52 6.37
C LEU A 36 3.17 20.36 6.05
N THR A 37 3.43 20.64 4.77
CA THR A 37 4.74 21.17 4.33
C THR A 37 4.72 22.63 3.89
N LEU A 38 3.54 23.22 3.64
CA LEU A 38 3.42 24.57 3.10
C LEU A 38 2.26 25.34 3.76
N PRO A 39 2.43 25.82 5.01
CA PRO A 39 1.41 26.59 5.72
C PRO A 39 0.88 27.81 4.96
N SER A 40 1.72 28.46 4.13
CA SER A 40 1.28 29.59 3.31
C SER A 40 0.23 29.24 2.24
N SER A 41 -0.03 27.96 2.00
CA SER A 41 -1.10 27.48 1.11
C SER A 41 -2.45 27.26 1.81
N HIS A 42 -2.50 27.47 3.14
CA HIS A 42 -3.71 27.44 3.93
C HIS A 42 -4.45 28.76 3.71
N LEU A 43 -5.28 28.79 2.67
CA LEU A 43 -6.10 29.94 2.30
C LEU A 43 -7.39 29.92 3.14
N ASP A 44 -8.55 30.04 2.51
CA ASP A 44 -9.82 30.05 3.24
C ASP A 44 -10.20 28.62 3.70
N LEU A 45 -9.73 27.58 2.99
CA LEU A 45 -9.90 26.16 3.34
C LEU A 45 -8.68 25.29 2.96
N VAL A 46 -8.61 24.10 3.57
CA VAL A 46 -7.67 23.02 3.24
C VAL A 46 -8.42 21.73 2.90
N ARG A 47 -7.87 20.90 2.00
CA ARG A 47 -8.47 19.64 1.54
C ARG A 47 -7.64 18.45 2.03
N VAL A 48 -7.75 18.17 3.32
CA VAL A 48 -7.06 17.03 3.95
C VAL A 48 -7.76 15.74 3.53
N GLY A 49 -7.03 14.85 2.86
CA GLY A 49 -7.56 13.58 2.33
C GLY A 49 -6.85 12.40 2.98
N THR A 50 -5.71 12.00 2.43
CA THR A 50 -4.93 10.83 2.89
C THR A 50 -4.64 10.84 4.41
N LEU A 51 -4.45 12.02 5.03
CA LEU A 51 -4.19 12.09 6.48
C LEU A 51 -5.40 11.67 7.32
N LEU A 52 -6.63 11.88 6.82
CA LEU A 52 -7.84 11.36 7.48
C LEU A 52 -7.86 9.84 7.54
N TYR A 53 -7.18 9.18 6.60
CA TYR A 53 -7.02 7.72 6.56
C TYR A 53 -5.73 7.24 7.21
N GLY A 54 -5.06 8.10 7.98
CA GLY A 54 -3.80 7.80 8.64
C GLY A 54 -2.64 7.57 7.66
N GLN A 55 -2.71 8.14 6.46
CA GLN A 55 -1.69 8.01 5.42
C GLN A 55 -1.02 9.35 5.16
N SER A 56 0.28 9.43 5.50
CA SER A 56 1.07 10.61 5.17
C SER A 56 1.74 10.47 3.79
N PRO A 57 1.58 11.46 2.90
CA PRO A 57 2.29 11.52 1.63
C PRO A 57 3.74 12.01 1.78
N VAL A 58 4.15 12.43 2.98
CA VAL A 58 5.48 12.96 3.30
C VAL A 58 5.98 12.36 4.62
N PRO A 59 7.30 12.38 4.91
CA PRO A 59 7.80 12.03 6.23
C PRO A 59 7.12 12.88 7.32
N LEU A 60 6.61 12.23 8.36
CA LEU A 60 6.02 12.91 9.50
C LEU A 60 7.05 13.08 10.61
N ASP A 61 7.02 14.25 11.21
CA ASP A 61 7.61 14.56 12.49
C ASP A 61 6.80 13.94 13.64
N SER A 62 7.45 13.70 14.79
CA SER A 62 6.90 12.97 15.94
C SER A 62 5.65 13.59 16.59
N LYS A 63 5.31 14.83 16.21
CA LYS A 63 4.10 15.53 16.65
C LYS A 63 2.81 14.99 16.04
N TRP A 64 2.91 14.23 14.95
CA TRP A 64 1.75 13.65 14.26
C TRP A 64 1.66 12.17 14.60
N ASP A 65 0.62 11.79 15.34
CA ASP A 65 0.27 10.40 15.58
C ASP A 65 -0.93 10.01 14.73
N LEU A 66 -0.66 9.43 13.55
CA LEU A 66 -1.69 8.98 12.62
C LEU A 66 -2.05 7.52 12.91
N ALA A 67 -3.30 7.29 13.30
CA ALA A 67 -3.81 5.93 13.52
C ALA A 67 -3.92 5.13 12.21
N GLU A 68 -3.62 3.83 12.25
CA GLU A 68 -3.98 2.90 11.18
C GLU A 68 -5.51 2.76 11.14
N THR A 69 -6.15 3.40 10.16
CA THR A 69 -7.62 3.44 10.05
C THR A 69 -8.22 2.22 9.36
N TRP A 70 -7.40 1.34 8.78
CA TRP A 70 -7.88 0.20 8.02
C TRP A 70 -6.89 -0.95 7.98
N GLN A 71 -7.44 -2.17 7.95
CA GLN A 71 -6.70 -3.41 7.83
C GLN A 71 -7.45 -4.40 6.93
N PHE A 72 -6.77 -5.00 5.96
CA PHE A 72 -7.31 -6.12 5.19
C PHE A 72 -7.08 -7.43 5.93
N LYS A 73 -8.14 -8.24 6.05
CA LYS A 73 -8.07 -9.56 6.65
C LYS A 73 -8.71 -10.60 5.72
N THR A 74 -8.19 -11.81 5.77
CA THR A 74 -8.76 -12.98 5.10
C THR A 74 -8.51 -14.21 5.96
N ARG A 75 -8.93 -15.38 5.50
CA ARG A 75 -8.73 -16.64 6.20
C ARG A 75 -7.96 -17.65 5.35
N ILE A 76 -7.21 -18.51 6.01
CA ILE A 76 -6.60 -19.66 5.36
C ILE A 76 -7.71 -20.66 5.03
N ILE A 77 -7.91 -20.94 3.75
CA ILE A 77 -8.99 -21.84 3.28
C ILE A 77 -8.51 -23.28 3.07
N GLN A 78 -7.20 -23.49 3.01
CA GLN A 78 -6.63 -24.81 2.77
C GLN A 78 -5.17 -24.87 3.26
N ILE A 79 -4.79 -26.02 3.81
CA ILE A 79 -3.40 -26.33 4.16
C ILE A 79 -3.03 -27.68 3.56
N ARG A 80 -1.83 -27.80 3.00
CA ARG A 80 -1.25 -29.07 2.50
C ARG A 80 0.25 -29.13 2.73
N THR A 81 0.80 -30.32 2.81
CA THR A 81 2.25 -30.54 2.80
C THR A 81 2.65 -31.04 1.42
N LEU A 82 3.60 -30.35 0.79
CA LEU A 82 4.14 -30.71 -0.51
C LEU A 82 5.50 -31.41 -0.34
N PRO A 83 5.80 -32.45 -1.13
CA PRO A 83 7.11 -33.09 -1.12
C PRO A 83 8.17 -32.16 -1.72
N LYS A 84 9.45 -32.49 -1.52
CA LYS A 84 10.58 -31.84 -2.21
C LYS A 84 10.43 -31.96 -3.73
N GLY A 85 10.77 -30.90 -4.46
CA GLY A 85 10.76 -30.85 -5.92
C GLY A 85 9.39 -30.55 -6.53
N HIS A 86 8.37 -30.24 -5.74
CA HIS A 86 7.03 -29.88 -6.22
C HIS A 86 6.98 -28.40 -6.64
N SER A 87 6.30 -28.08 -7.74
CA SER A 87 6.15 -26.69 -8.21
C SER A 87 4.91 -26.02 -7.64
N VAL A 88 5.00 -24.74 -7.26
CA VAL A 88 3.90 -23.94 -6.72
C VAL A 88 3.61 -22.73 -7.60
N GLY A 89 2.33 -22.50 -7.89
CA GLY A 89 1.83 -21.33 -8.62
C GLY A 89 2.08 -21.36 -10.13
N TYR A 90 1.58 -20.33 -10.81
CA TYR A 90 1.70 -20.20 -12.26
C TYR A 90 3.15 -20.03 -12.72
N GLY A 91 3.47 -20.62 -13.88
CA GLY A 91 4.81 -20.55 -14.48
C GLY A 91 5.89 -21.34 -13.73
N ARG A 92 5.51 -22.12 -12.69
CA ARG A 92 6.42 -22.98 -11.90
C ARG A 92 7.65 -22.23 -11.37
N LEU A 93 7.50 -20.96 -11.05
CA LEU A 93 8.60 -20.10 -10.60
C LEU A 93 9.14 -20.49 -9.22
N PHE A 94 8.33 -21.14 -8.40
CA PHE A 94 8.76 -21.67 -7.12
C PHE A 94 8.72 -23.21 -7.15
N ARG A 95 9.78 -23.82 -6.65
CA ARG A 95 9.91 -25.26 -6.49
C ARG A 95 10.39 -25.57 -5.08
N THR A 96 9.73 -26.50 -4.40
CA THR A 96 10.05 -26.84 -3.01
C THR A 96 11.44 -27.49 -2.91
N GLU A 97 12.30 -26.99 -2.03
CA GLU A 97 13.65 -27.56 -1.81
C GLU A 97 13.65 -28.67 -0.75
N LYS A 98 12.60 -28.72 0.07
CA LYS A 98 12.35 -29.66 1.16
C LYS A 98 10.85 -29.92 1.28
N PRO A 99 10.38 -30.85 2.13
CA PRO A 99 8.96 -30.91 2.48
C PRO A 99 8.50 -29.54 2.98
N THR A 100 7.50 -28.97 2.32
CA THR A 100 7.03 -27.59 2.55
C THR A 100 5.57 -27.63 2.90
N ARG A 101 5.22 -27.08 4.06
CA ARG A 101 3.82 -26.90 4.47
C ARG A 101 3.32 -25.61 3.87
N ILE A 102 2.25 -25.68 3.07
CA ILE A 102 1.68 -24.52 2.38
C ILE A 102 0.27 -24.22 2.88
N GLY A 103 -0.09 -22.95 2.82
CA GLY A 103 -1.44 -22.44 3.06
C GLY A 103 -1.99 -21.75 1.82
N VAL A 104 -3.30 -21.71 1.65
CA VAL A 104 -3.96 -20.96 0.58
C VAL A 104 -4.92 -19.95 1.18
N ILE A 105 -4.91 -18.73 0.65
CA ILE A 105 -5.88 -17.68 0.98
C ILE A 105 -6.70 -17.31 -0.26
N PRO A 106 -7.99 -16.95 -0.11
CA PRO A 106 -8.90 -16.61 -1.19
C PRO A 106 -8.73 -15.15 -1.64
N VAL A 107 -7.48 -14.75 -1.86
CA VAL A 107 -7.12 -13.39 -2.22
C VAL A 107 -6.04 -13.44 -3.29
N GLY A 108 -6.14 -12.57 -4.28
CA GLY A 108 -5.23 -12.54 -5.42
C GLY A 108 -5.18 -11.16 -6.05
N TYR A 109 -4.52 -11.04 -7.21
CA TYR A 109 -4.33 -9.74 -7.85
C TYR A 109 -5.64 -9.10 -8.30
N GLY A 110 -6.69 -9.89 -8.59
CA GLY A 110 -8.02 -9.36 -8.88
C GLY A 110 -8.64 -8.58 -7.71
N HIS A 111 -8.14 -8.82 -6.49
CA HIS A 111 -8.56 -8.12 -5.27
C HIS A 111 -7.60 -6.97 -4.88
N GLY A 112 -6.62 -6.64 -5.70
CA GLY A 112 -5.62 -5.60 -5.39
C GLY A 112 -4.31 -6.11 -4.77
N LEU A 113 -4.17 -7.41 -4.52
CA LEU A 113 -2.92 -7.97 -4.02
C LEU A 113 -1.82 -7.86 -5.07
N GLU A 114 -0.69 -7.26 -4.71
CA GLU A 114 0.44 -6.99 -5.63
C GLU A 114 0.15 -6.05 -6.81
N LEU A 115 -1.04 -5.46 -6.91
CA LEU A 115 -1.33 -4.38 -7.87
C LEU A 115 -0.72 -3.06 -7.39
N GLU A 116 0.61 -2.93 -7.51
CA GLU A 116 1.30 -1.65 -7.40
C GLU A 116 1.45 -1.04 -8.81
N PRO A 117 0.92 0.17 -9.08
CA PRO A 117 1.24 0.89 -10.30
C PRO A 117 2.73 1.19 -10.28
N GLN A 118 3.45 0.65 -11.26
CA GLN A 118 4.86 0.89 -11.41
C GLN A 118 5.10 2.27 -12.04
N SER A 119 4.77 3.34 -11.31
CA SER A 119 4.82 4.71 -11.83
C SER A 119 6.22 5.32 -11.84
N THR A 120 7.30 4.53 -11.76
CA THR A 120 8.66 5.06 -11.94
C THR A 120 9.62 3.96 -12.41
N PRO A 121 10.25 4.09 -13.60
CA PRO A 121 11.23 3.13 -14.11
C PRO A 121 12.35 2.81 -13.11
N TRP A 122 12.81 3.82 -12.37
CA TRP A 122 13.82 3.68 -11.31
C TRP A 122 13.42 2.77 -10.14
N ARG A 123 12.12 2.70 -9.83
CA ARG A 123 11.60 1.84 -8.75
C ARG A 123 11.48 0.39 -9.20
N GLN A 124 11.23 0.16 -10.49
CA GLN A 124 11.26 -1.18 -11.11
C GLN A 124 12.69 -1.76 -11.08
N ILE A 125 13.70 -0.94 -11.39
CA ILE A 125 15.11 -1.34 -11.34
C ILE A 125 15.53 -1.68 -9.91
N LYS A 126 15.18 -0.84 -8.92
CA LYS A 126 15.46 -1.13 -7.51
C LYS A 126 14.79 -2.42 -7.03
N GLN A 127 13.54 -2.66 -7.45
CA GLN A 127 12.81 -3.87 -7.06
C GLN A 127 13.35 -5.13 -7.75
N ALA A 128 13.82 -5.01 -9.00
CA ALA A 128 14.51 -6.08 -9.71
C ALA A 128 15.86 -6.43 -9.05
N LEU A 129 16.61 -5.41 -8.60
CA LEU A 129 17.86 -5.58 -7.86
C LEU A 129 17.63 -6.12 -6.43
N SER A 130 16.50 -5.78 -5.80
CA SER A 130 16.14 -6.29 -4.46
C SER A 130 15.46 -7.66 -4.48
N LYS A 131 15.28 -8.30 -5.64
CA LYS A 131 14.69 -9.66 -5.74
C LYS A 131 15.48 -10.72 -4.94
N GLY A 132 16.76 -10.47 -4.65
CA GLY A 132 17.58 -11.36 -3.84
C GLY A 132 17.55 -11.09 -2.33
N LEU A 133 17.12 -9.90 -1.89
CA LEU A 133 17.32 -9.42 -0.52
C LEU A 133 16.09 -8.64 -0.03
N LYS A 134 15.30 -9.28 0.86
CA LYS A 134 14.37 -8.62 1.79
C LYS A 134 13.16 -7.87 1.18
N GLY A 135 12.34 -8.58 0.40
CA GLY A 135 11.06 -8.04 -0.06
C GLY A 135 9.96 -9.08 -0.27
N GLN A 136 10.03 -10.25 0.36
CA GLN A 136 8.88 -11.16 0.34
C GLN A 136 7.72 -10.42 0.98
N ARG A 137 6.69 -10.09 0.20
CA ARG A 137 5.45 -9.50 0.70
C ARG A 137 4.80 -10.55 1.58
N LEU A 138 4.66 -10.25 2.87
CA LEU A 138 4.24 -11.20 3.89
C LEU A 138 2.75 -11.03 4.17
N VAL A 139 2.07 -12.15 4.28
CA VAL A 139 0.80 -12.23 4.99
C VAL A 139 1.13 -12.43 6.47
N VAL A 140 0.50 -11.71 7.38
CA VAL A 140 0.84 -11.77 8.81
C VAL A 140 -0.20 -12.58 9.55
N HIS A 141 0.25 -13.66 10.21
CA HIS A 141 -0.52 -14.42 11.18
C HIS A 141 -0.10 -14.03 12.60
N PRO A 142 -0.94 -14.18 13.64
CA PRO A 142 -0.53 -13.97 15.04
C PRO A 142 0.74 -14.73 15.46
N HIS A 143 0.98 -15.92 14.89
CA HIS A 143 2.19 -16.73 15.16
C HIS A 143 3.42 -16.33 14.34
N GLY A 144 3.31 -15.39 13.40
CA GLY A 144 4.44 -14.92 12.60
C GLY A 144 4.10 -14.62 11.14
N PRO A 145 5.08 -14.13 10.38
CA PRO A 145 4.91 -13.86 8.96
C PRO A 145 4.80 -15.15 8.14
N LEU A 146 3.95 -15.11 7.13
CA LEU A 146 3.69 -16.17 6.16
C LEU A 146 4.10 -15.65 4.77
N PRO A 147 5.29 -16.02 4.26
CA PRO A 147 5.75 -15.62 2.94
C PRO A 147 4.86 -16.11 1.80
N ILE A 148 4.65 -15.28 0.77
CA ILE A 148 3.97 -15.72 -0.46
C ILE A 148 4.91 -16.62 -1.28
N LEU A 149 4.37 -17.76 -1.75
CA LEU A 149 5.05 -18.73 -2.60
C LEU A 149 4.56 -18.65 -4.04
N GLY A 150 5.50 -18.51 -4.97
CA GLY A 150 5.20 -18.46 -6.41
C GLY A 150 4.50 -17.16 -6.82
N ARG A 151 3.79 -17.20 -7.96
CA ARG A 151 2.99 -16.06 -8.43
C ARG A 151 1.65 -15.98 -7.71
N VAL A 152 1.24 -14.76 -7.37
CA VAL A 152 -0.14 -14.46 -6.95
C VAL A 152 -1.09 -14.76 -8.11
N GLY A 153 -2.11 -15.59 -7.86
CA GLY A 153 -3.17 -15.88 -8.82
C GLY A 153 -4.22 -14.77 -8.84
N MET A 154 -5.21 -14.90 -9.73
CA MET A 154 -6.28 -13.89 -9.84
C MET A 154 -7.10 -13.79 -8.54
N GLY A 155 -7.48 -14.94 -7.99
CA GLY A 155 -8.28 -15.03 -6.77
C GLY A 155 -7.64 -15.79 -5.61
N LEU A 156 -6.51 -16.46 -5.81
CA LEU A 156 -5.87 -17.29 -4.79
C LEU A 156 -4.38 -16.97 -4.66
N THR A 157 -3.87 -17.08 -3.43
CA THR A 157 -2.45 -16.93 -3.12
C THR A 157 -1.98 -18.07 -2.23
N THR A 158 -0.78 -18.58 -2.51
CA THR A 158 -0.16 -19.64 -1.71
C THR A 158 0.87 -19.04 -0.75
N LEU A 159 0.89 -19.53 0.48
CA LEU A 159 1.75 -19.07 1.57
C LEU A 159 2.65 -20.20 2.07
N ASP A 160 3.85 -19.88 2.53
CA ASP A 160 4.74 -20.81 3.24
C ASP A 160 4.39 -20.82 4.74
N LEU A 161 3.99 -21.98 5.23
CA LEU A 161 3.70 -22.24 6.64
C LEU A 161 4.79 -23.09 7.30
N THR A 162 5.89 -23.41 6.60
CA THR A 162 6.89 -24.38 7.05
C THR A 162 7.62 -23.93 8.31
N LYS A 163 7.75 -22.62 8.54
CA LYS A 163 8.40 -22.03 9.73
C LYS A 163 7.41 -21.61 10.82
N THR A 164 6.11 -21.66 10.55
CA THR A 164 5.08 -21.12 11.44
C THR A 164 4.18 -22.26 11.89
N GLU A 165 4.42 -22.72 13.11
CA GLU A 165 3.64 -23.78 13.75
C GLU A 165 2.28 -23.25 14.23
N GLY A 166 1.36 -24.18 14.53
CA GLY A 166 0.04 -23.84 15.08
C GLY A 166 -0.98 -23.27 14.09
N VAL A 167 -0.58 -22.94 12.86
CA VAL A 167 -1.50 -22.40 11.83
C VAL A 167 -2.50 -23.47 11.35
N GLN A 168 -3.78 -23.15 11.34
CA GLN A 168 -4.90 -24.02 10.94
C GLN A 168 -5.74 -23.42 9.81
N VAL A 169 -6.57 -24.27 9.19
CA VAL A 169 -7.60 -23.81 8.26
C VAL A 169 -8.64 -23.02 9.04
N GLY A 170 -9.05 -21.87 8.53
CA GLY A 170 -9.97 -20.94 9.19
C GLY A 170 -9.26 -19.78 9.90
N ASP A 171 -7.95 -19.87 10.13
CA ASP A 171 -7.19 -18.83 10.81
C ASP A 171 -7.24 -17.51 10.06
N GLU A 172 -7.49 -16.44 10.81
CA GLU A 172 -7.49 -15.07 10.30
C GLU A 172 -6.05 -14.58 10.09
N VAL A 173 -5.80 -14.04 8.90
CA VAL A 173 -4.52 -13.47 8.52
C VAL A 173 -4.69 -12.05 8.02
N ARG A 174 -3.71 -11.20 8.31
CA ARG A 174 -3.63 -9.83 7.80
C ARG A 174 -2.88 -9.84 6.48
N VAL A 175 -3.44 -9.17 5.47
CA VAL A 175 -2.77 -9.02 4.18
C VAL A 175 -2.37 -7.56 4.00
N ALA A 176 -1.11 -7.31 3.68
CA ALA A 176 -0.63 -5.98 3.36
C ALA A 176 -1.16 -5.56 1.97
N MET A 177 -2.35 -4.95 1.97
CA MET A 177 -2.99 -4.42 0.78
C MET A 177 -2.66 -2.94 0.59
N ARG A 178 -2.59 -2.51 -0.67
CA ARG A 178 -2.55 -1.09 -0.97
C ARG A 178 -3.88 -0.47 -0.59
N ARG A 179 -3.82 0.59 0.21
CA ARG A 179 -4.95 1.48 0.45
C ARG A 179 -5.13 2.35 -0.79
N VAL A 180 -6.22 2.15 -1.52
CA VAL A 180 -6.57 3.01 -2.66
C VAL A 180 -7.36 4.19 -2.09
N THR A 181 -6.70 5.32 -1.90
CA THR A 181 -7.31 6.63 -1.62
C THR A 181 -6.99 7.57 -2.76
#